data_AF-A0A7L2VNN8-F1
#
_entry.id   AF-A0A7L2VNN8-F1
#
_cell.length_a   1.000
_cell.length_b   1.000
_cell.length_c   1.000
_cell.angle_alpha   90.00
_cell.angle_beta   90.00
_cell.angle_gamma   90.00
#
_symmetry.space_group_name_H-M   'P 1'
#
loop_
_entity.id
_entity.type
_entity.pdbx_description
1 polymer ?
#
loop_
_entity_poly.entity_id
_entity_poly.type
_entity_poly.pdbx_seq_one_letter_code
_entity_poly.pdbx_strand_id
1 'polypeptide(L)'
;RAAMAARTALLLLLGAAAAPGPARGSQGDREPLYRECLSRCERQNCSGAALRNFRARQPLYMGLTGWSCRDDCQYECMWVTVRRYLQGGHRVPQFHGKWPFSRFLFFQEPASAFASFLNGLASFVMLLRYKAAVPPACPMYPTCVTFAWVSLNAWFWSTVFHTRDTALTEKLDYFCASAVVLHSVYLCCVRTLGLQRPALISIFRAFLLLFLACHVSYLTLVRFDYGYNMAANTAMG
;
A
#
# COMPACT_ATOMS: atom_id res chain seq x y z
N ARG A 1 -6.79 23.39 32.17
CA ARG A 1 -6.40 24.02 30.89
C ARG A 1 -4.91 23.75 30.56
N ALA A 2 -3.97 23.98 31.49
CA ALA A 2 -2.54 23.66 31.28
C ALA A 2 -2.21 22.18 30.99
N ALA A 3 -2.90 21.23 31.62
CA ALA A 3 -2.67 19.79 31.40
C ALA A 3 -3.11 19.29 30.00
N MET A 4 -4.07 19.98 29.37
CA MET A 4 -4.53 19.64 28.01
C MET A 4 -3.54 20.17 26.97
N ALA A 5 -3.02 21.38 27.20
CA ALA A 5 -1.97 22.00 26.37
C ALA A 5 -0.65 21.20 26.42
N ALA A 6 -0.29 20.67 27.59
CA ALA A 6 0.89 19.82 27.76
C ALA A 6 0.76 18.47 27.03
N ARG A 7 -0.44 17.87 27.01
CA ARG A 7 -0.72 16.64 26.25
C ARG A 7 -0.71 16.85 24.75
N THR A 8 -1.27 17.96 24.26
CA THR A 8 -1.20 18.32 22.83
C THR A 8 0.22 18.67 22.39
N ALA A 9 1.00 19.34 23.25
CA ALA A 9 2.41 19.61 22.99
C ALA A 9 3.25 18.32 22.97
N LEU A 10 2.97 17.36 23.86
CA LEU A 10 3.64 16.07 23.89
C LEU A 10 3.32 15.22 22.65
N LEU A 11 2.07 15.23 22.17
CA LEU A 11 1.67 14.57 20.93
C LEU A 11 2.29 15.22 19.68
N LEU A 12 2.43 16.54 19.66
CA LEU A 12 3.13 17.28 18.60
C LEU A 12 4.66 17.03 18.64
N LEU A 13 5.25 16.92 19.83
CA LEU A 13 6.66 16.62 20.03
C LEU A 13 7.01 15.17 19.66
N LEU A 14 6.11 14.21 19.93
CA LEU A 14 6.25 12.82 19.46
C LEU A 14 6.11 12.71 17.94
N GLY A 15 5.28 13.56 17.32
CA GLY A 15 5.19 13.66 15.85
C GLY A 15 6.41 14.30 15.18
N ALA A 16 7.12 15.19 15.89
CA ALA A 16 8.31 15.89 15.37
C ALA A 16 9.62 15.09 15.53
N ALA A 17 9.68 14.14 16.47
CA ALA A 17 10.88 13.31 16.71
C ALA A 17 11.16 12.27 15.62
N ALA A 18 10.21 12.03 14.72
CA ALA A 18 10.37 11.18 13.55
C ALA A 18 10.60 12.05 12.30
N ALA A 19 11.61 12.92 12.30
CA ALA A 19 12.08 13.52 11.05
C ALA A 19 12.69 12.39 10.20
N PRO A 20 12.07 11.96 9.08
CA PRO A 20 12.62 10.89 8.29
C PRO A 20 13.96 11.38 7.72
N GLY A 21 15.03 10.61 7.97
CA GLY A 21 16.30 10.81 7.29
C GLY A 21 16.11 10.81 5.77
N PRO A 22 17.08 11.33 4.99
CA PRO A 22 16.98 11.32 3.54
C PRO A 22 16.67 9.89 3.07
N ALA A 23 15.58 9.75 2.31
CA ALA A 23 15.15 8.47 1.76
C ALA A 23 16.28 7.93 0.88
N ARG A 24 17.06 7.00 1.41
CA ARG A 24 18.10 6.33 0.63
C ARG A 24 17.37 5.41 -0.33
N GLY A 25 17.54 5.63 -1.63
CA GLY A 25 17.14 4.67 -2.64
C GLY A 25 17.69 3.27 -2.30
N SER A 26 17.01 2.24 -2.78
CA SER A 26 17.38 0.85 -2.51
C SER A 26 18.83 0.61 -2.90
N GLN A 27 19.47 -0.40 -2.32
CA GLN A 27 20.86 -0.72 -2.66
C GLN A 27 20.99 -1.01 -4.16
N GLY A 28 20.04 -1.72 -4.76
CA GLY A 28 20.05 -2.03 -6.19
C GLY A 28 19.91 -0.79 -7.08
N ASP A 29 19.15 0.23 -6.65
CA ASP A 29 18.99 1.48 -7.40
C ASP A 29 20.30 2.30 -7.47
N ARG A 30 21.20 2.04 -6.52
CA ARG A 30 22.52 2.67 -6.43
C ARG A 30 23.60 1.89 -7.16
N GLU A 31 23.32 0.66 -7.59
CA GLU A 31 24.30 -0.20 -8.24
C GLU A 31 24.72 0.39 -9.60
N PRO A 32 26.02 0.62 -9.85
CA PRO A 32 26.50 1.18 -11.12
C PRO A 32 26.03 0.39 -12.34
N LEU A 33 26.08 -0.94 -12.25
CA LEU A 33 25.62 -1.84 -13.32
C LEU A 33 24.15 -1.61 -13.68
N TYR A 34 23.28 -1.44 -12.67
CA TYR A 34 21.87 -1.18 -12.86
C TYR A 34 21.64 0.18 -13.53
N ARG A 35 22.29 1.23 -13.02
CA ARG A 35 22.12 2.61 -13.51
C ARG A 35 22.61 2.78 -14.94
N GLU A 36 23.74 2.17 -15.27
CA GLU A 36 24.30 2.19 -16.62
C GLU A 36 23.38 1.45 -17.61
N CYS A 37 22.93 0.25 -17.25
CA CYS A 37 21.98 -0.51 -18.05
C CYS A 37 20.70 0.29 -18.32
N LEU A 38 20.12 0.87 -17.27
CA LEU A 38 18.87 1.63 -17.37
C LEU A 38 19.03 2.86 -18.27
N SER A 39 20.09 3.65 -18.06
CA SER A 39 20.40 4.83 -18.89
C SER A 39 20.62 4.47 -20.36
N ARG A 40 21.29 3.35 -20.63
CA ARG A 40 21.49 2.86 -22.00
C ARG A 40 20.18 2.39 -22.62
N CYS A 41 19.39 1.59 -21.91
CA CYS A 41 18.11 1.07 -22.39
C CYS A 41 17.13 2.20 -22.71
N GLU A 42 16.96 3.17 -21.80
CA GLU A 42 16.06 4.31 -22.00
C GLU A 42 16.45 5.14 -23.23
N ARG A 43 17.74 5.46 -23.39
CA ARG A 43 18.23 6.23 -24.55
C ARG A 43 17.99 5.50 -25.87
N GLN A 44 18.25 4.20 -25.91
CA GLN A 44 18.18 3.39 -27.13
C GLN A 44 16.74 3.03 -27.53
N ASN A 45 15.89 2.71 -26.55
CA ASN A 45 14.58 2.10 -26.81
C ASN A 45 13.41 3.05 -26.56
N CYS A 46 13.56 4.03 -25.67
CA CYS A 46 12.45 4.84 -25.18
C CYS A 46 12.39 6.25 -25.77
N SER A 47 13.05 6.49 -26.92
CA SER A 47 13.02 7.77 -27.64
C SER A 47 12.74 7.61 -29.15
N GLY A 48 12.22 8.67 -29.78
CA GLY A 48 12.08 8.77 -31.24
C GLY A 48 11.32 7.61 -31.90
N ALA A 49 11.92 7.03 -32.93
CA ALA A 49 11.35 5.90 -33.68
C ALA A 49 11.29 4.61 -32.85
N ALA A 50 12.25 4.39 -31.95
CA ALA A 50 12.28 3.20 -31.10
C ALA A 50 11.08 3.15 -30.14
N LEU A 51 10.71 4.30 -29.55
CA LEU A 51 9.52 4.39 -28.69
C LEU A 51 8.22 4.09 -29.46
N ARG A 52 8.12 4.57 -30.71
CA ARG A 52 6.96 4.24 -31.57
C ARG A 52 6.90 2.75 -31.88
N ASN A 53 8.04 2.15 -32.20
CA ASN A 53 8.14 0.71 -32.45
C ASN A 53 7.79 -0.11 -31.20
N PHE A 54 8.26 0.31 -30.02
CA PHE A 54 7.87 -0.30 -28.75
C PHE A 54 6.34 -0.27 -28.57
N ARG A 55 5.71 0.90 -28.68
CA ARG A 55 4.26 1.05 -28.52
C ARG A 55 3.47 0.24 -29.55
N ALA A 56 3.94 0.16 -30.80
CA ALA A 56 3.28 -0.61 -31.84
C ALA A 56 3.37 -2.13 -31.63
N ARG A 57 4.42 -2.60 -30.95
CA ARG A 57 4.63 -4.03 -30.63
C ARG A 57 4.20 -4.42 -29.22
N GLN A 58 3.88 -3.44 -28.38
CA GLN A 58 3.52 -3.67 -26.99
C GLN A 58 2.22 -4.50 -26.93
N PRO A 59 2.21 -5.62 -26.20
CA PRO A 59 0.99 -6.41 -26.03
C PRO A 59 -0.14 -5.57 -25.44
N LEU A 60 -1.37 -5.78 -25.92
CA LEU A 60 -2.55 -5.02 -25.50
C LEU A 60 -2.72 -5.00 -23.97
N TYR A 61 -2.50 -6.13 -23.31
CA TYR A 61 -2.62 -6.23 -21.85
C TYR A 61 -1.63 -5.31 -21.12
N MET A 62 -0.41 -5.13 -21.64
CA MET A 62 0.60 -4.22 -21.05
C MET A 62 0.22 -2.76 -21.29
N GLY A 63 -0.31 -2.46 -22.49
CA GLY A 63 -0.79 -1.12 -22.81
C GLY A 63 -1.96 -0.69 -21.92
N LEU A 64 -2.95 -1.59 -21.74
CA LEU A 64 -4.12 -1.36 -20.88
C LEU A 64 -3.76 -1.19 -19.41
N THR A 65 -2.73 -1.87 -18.93
CA THR A 65 -2.23 -1.76 -17.55
C THR A 65 -1.15 -0.68 -17.39
N GLY A 66 -0.94 0.16 -18.42
CA GLY A 66 -0.10 1.35 -18.34
C GLY A 66 1.38 1.05 -18.17
N TRP A 67 1.89 -0.09 -18.65
CA TRP A 67 3.33 -0.36 -18.69
C TRP A 67 4.00 0.57 -19.69
N SER A 68 5.07 1.23 -19.26
CA SER A 68 5.87 2.10 -20.11
C SER A 68 7.14 1.42 -20.60
N CYS A 69 7.76 1.96 -21.66
CA CYS A 69 9.09 1.51 -22.11
C CYS A 69 10.13 1.60 -20.98
N ARG A 70 9.99 2.60 -20.10
CA ARG A 70 10.85 2.76 -18.94
C ARG A 70 10.67 1.64 -17.93
N ASP A 71 9.43 1.23 -17.66
CA ASP A 71 9.14 0.12 -16.73
C ASP A 71 9.77 -1.19 -17.24
N ASP A 72 9.72 -1.44 -18.55
CA ASP A 72 10.39 -2.56 -19.20
C ASP A 72 11.92 -2.48 -19.04
N CYS A 73 12.52 -1.31 -19.30
CA CYS A 73 13.96 -1.12 -19.09
C CYS A 73 14.36 -1.33 -17.63
N GLN A 74 13.57 -0.84 -16.67
CA GLN A 74 13.83 -1.04 -15.24
C GLN A 74 13.79 -2.53 -14.88
N TYR A 75 12.77 -3.26 -15.36
CA TYR A 75 12.61 -4.68 -15.12
C TYR A 75 13.76 -5.51 -15.70
N GLU A 76 14.11 -5.30 -16.98
CA GLU A 76 15.19 -6.05 -17.63
C GLU A 76 16.54 -5.78 -16.98
N CYS A 77 16.85 -4.51 -16.69
CA CYS A 77 18.11 -4.14 -16.05
C CYS A 77 18.21 -4.59 -14.60
N MET A 78 17.10 -4.66 -13.87
CA MET A 78 17.04 -5.30 -12.55
C MET A 78 17.47 -6.76 -12.68
N TRP A 79 16.88 -7.53 -13.61
CA TRP A 79 17.22 -8.94 -13.79
C TRP A 79 18.63 -9.20 -14.31
N VAL A 80 19.20 -8.30 -15.10
CA VAL A 80 20.63 -8.34 -15.47
C VAL A 80 21.49 -8.23 -14.21
N THR A 81 21.18 -7.27 -13.34
CA THR A 81 21.92 -7.03 -12.10
C THR A 81 21.76 -8.20 -11.12
N VAL A 82 20.54 -8.71 -10.95
CA VAL A 82 20.25 -9.90 -10.12
C VAL A 82 21.07 -11.11 -10.57
N ARG A 83 21.10 -11.39 -11.88
CA ARG A 83 21.91 -12.49 -12.43
C ARG A 83 23.39 -12.34 -12.09
N ARG A 84 23.95 -11.13 -12.17
CA ARG A 84 25.35 -10.88 -11.82
C ARG A 84 25.64 -11.12 -10.34
N TYR A 85 24.72 -10.74 -9.46
CA TYR A 85 24.82 -10.98 -8.01
C TYR A 85 24.78 -12.48 -7.69
N LEU A 86 23.83 -13.21 -8.28
CA LEU A 86 23.71 -14.66 -8.09
C LEU A 86 24.96 -15.40 -8.57
N GLN A 87 25.49 -15.03 -9.74
CA GLN A 87 26.75 -15.60 -10.26
C GLN A 87 27.96 -15.30 -9.37
N GLY A 88 27.96 -14.14 -8.69
CA GLY A 88 29.01 -13.76 -7.74
C GLY A 88 28.84 -14.34 -6.34
N GLY A 89 27.76 -15.09 -6.07
CA GLY A 89 27.45 -15.58 -4.72
C GLY A 89 27.06 -14.48 -3.73
N HIS A 90 26.66 -13.30 -4.21
CA HIS A 90 26.25 -12.18 -3.38
C HIS A 90 24.75 -12.21 -3.08
N ARG A 91 24.35 -11.63 -1.94
CA ARG A 91 22.93 -11.44 -1.61
C ARG A 91 22.33 -10.41 -2.55
N VAL A 92 21.23 -10.78 -3.19
CA VAL A 92 20.48 -9.91 -4.11
C VAL A 92 19.98 -8.67 -3.35
N PRO A 93 20.16 -7.45 -3.88
CA PRO A 93 19.65 -6.25 -3.24
C PRO A 93 18.18 -5.99 -3.61
N GLN A 94 17.52 -5.11 -2.86
CA GLN A 94 16.24 -4.54 -3.25
C GLN A 94 16.40 -3.48 -4.34
N PHE A 95 15.39 -3.33 -5.19
CA PHE A 95 15.26 -2.32 -6.24
C PHE A 95 13.92 -1.60 -6.07
N HIS A 96 13.91 -0.27 -6.14
CA HIS A 96 12.71 0.57 -5.96
C HIS A 96 11.85 0.21 -4.72
N GLY A 97 12.51 -0.11 -3.61
CA GLY A 97 11.89 -0.49 -2.33
C GLY A 97 11.41 -1.94 -2.26
N LYS A 98 11.63 -2.74 -3.32
CA LYS A 98 11.06 -4.08 -3.48
C LYS A 98 12.11 -5.14 -3.75
N TRP A 99 11.77 -6.38 -3.41
CA TRP A 99 12.53 -7.53 -3.85
C TRP A 99 12.25 -7.81 -5.34
N PRO A 100 13.23 -8.31 -6.11
CA PRO A 100 13.02 -8.59 -7.52
C PRO A 100 12.05 -9.77 -7.70
N PHE A 101 10.88 -9.47 -8.24
CA PHE A 101 9.87 -10.46 -8.60
C PHE A 101 9.82 -10.69 -10.10
N SER A 102 9.56 -11.94 -10.49
CA SER A 102 9.34 -12.26 -11.90
C SER A 102 7.92 -11.87 -12.24
N ARG A 103 7.76 -11.00 -13.25
CA ARG A 103 6.45 -10.65 -13.76
C ARG A 103 5.83 -11.84 -14.49
N PHE A 104 4.50 -11.93 -14.47
CA PHE A 104 3.75 -12.89 -15.27
C PHE A 104 2.60 -12.15 -15.97
N LEU A 105 2.61 -12.13 -17.30
CA LEU A 105 1.70 -11.29 -18.09
C LEU A 105 1.81 -9.81 -17.67
N PHE A 106 0.72 -9.20 -17.18
CA PHE A 106 0.71 -7.84 -16.64
C PHE A 106 0.91 -7.78 -15.12
N PHE A 107 0.95 -8.92 -14.43
CA PHE A 107 1.13 -8.96 -12.97
C PHE A 107 2.59 -8.70 -12.62
N GLN A 108 2.81 -7.64 -11.85
CA GLN A 108 4.11 -7.30 -11.30
C GLN A 108 4.51 -8.23 -10.15
N GLU A 109 3.57 -8.58 -9.28
CA GLU A 109 3.77 -9.48 -8.14
C GLU A 109 2.67 -10.57 -8.11
N PRO A 110 2.78 -11.61 -8.95
CA PRO A 110 1.67 -12.55 -9.19
C PRO A 110 1.18 -13.27 -7.93
N ALA A 111 2.11 -13.73 -7.08
CA ALA A 111 1.78 -14.43 -5.85
C ALA A 111 1.06 -13.53 -4.84
N SER A 112 1.56 -12.31 -4.63
CA SER A 112 0.95 -11.32 -3.74
C SER A 112 -0.44 -10.91 -4.24
N ALA A 113 -0.60 -10.64 -5.54
CA ALA A 113 -1.89 -10.29 -6.13
C ALA A 113 -2.93 -11.40 -5.95
N PHE A 114 -2.52 -12.66 -6.19
CA PHE A 114 -3.39 -13.81 -6.00
C PHE A 114 -3.77 -14.02 -4.53
N ALA A 115 -2.82 -13.90 -3.61
CA ALA A 115 -3.08 -14.00 -2.18
C ALA A 115 -4.05 -12.90 -1.70
N SER A 116 -3.88 -11.66 -2.14
CA SER A 116 -4.80 -10.56 -1.82
C SER A 116 -6.20 -10.81 -2.38
N PHE A 117 -6.32 -11.32 -3.60
CA PHE A 117 -7.60 -11.68 -4.19
C PHE A 117 -8.31 -12.77 -3.38
N LEU A 118 -7.60 -13.82 -2.98
CA LEU A 118 -8.17 -14.89 -2.15
C LEU A 118 -8.60 -14.39 -0.77
N ASN A 119 -7.86 -13.47 -0.15
CA ASN A 119 -8.26 -12.84 1.10
C ASN A 119 -9.53 -11.99 0.94
N GLY A 120 -9.65 -11.24 -0.16
CA GLY A 120 -10.86 -10.51 -0.52
C GLY A 120 -12.05 -11.44 -0.72
N LEU A 121 -11.87 -12.53 -1.48
CA LEU A 121 -12.91 -13.53 -1.71
C LEU A 121 -13.36 -14.19 -0.39
N ALA A 122 -12.43 -14.58 0.47
CA ALA A 122 -12.74 -15.12 1.79
C ALA A 122 -13.53 -14.12 2.64
N SER A 123 -13.14 -12.85 2.64
CA SER A 123 -13.86 -11.76 3.32
C SER A 123 -15.29 -11.60 2.78
N PHE A 124 -15.48 -11.73 1.46
CA PHE A 124 -16.79 -11.61 0.83
C PHE A 124 -17.70 -12.79 1.22
N VAL A 125 -17.19 -14.01 1.13
CA VAL A 125 -17.91 -15.22 1.56
C VAL A 125 -18.30 -15.11 3.03
N MET A 126 -17.39 -14.64 3.88
CA MET A 126 -17.67 -14.44 5.31
C MET A 126 -18.71 -13.36 5.56
N LEU A 127 -18.73 -12.27 4.78
CA LEU A 127 -19.79 -11.26 4.85
C LEU A 127 -21.16 -11.86 4.51
N LEU A 128 -21.26 -12.66 3.45
CA LEU A 128 -22.51 -13.32 3.08
C LEU A 128 -22.98 -14.28 4.19
N ARG A 129 -22.07 -15.10 4.73
CA ARG A 129 -22.37 -16.00 5.86
C ARG A 129 -22.82 -15.22 7.10
N TYR A 130 -22.15 -14.12 7.43
CA TYR A 130 -22.52 -13.27 8.56
C TYR A 130 -23.91 -12.68 8.40
N LYS A 131 -24.24 -12.12 7.23
CA LYS A 131 -25.57 -11.57 6.93
C LYS A 131 -26.68 -12.61 7.00
N ALA A 132 -26.40 -13.86 6.62
CA ALA A 132 -27.36 -14.95 6.70
C ALA A 132 -27.58 -15.45 8.14
N ALA A 133 -26.52 -15.44 8.97
CA ALA A 133 -26.57 -15.99 10.32
C ALA A 133 -26.97 -14.97 11.41
N VAL A 134 -26.75 -13.67 11.20
CA VAL A 134 -26.92 -12.64 12.23
C VAL A 134 -28.08 -11.71 11.87
N PRO A 135 -29.10 -11.57 12.73
CA PRO A 135 -30.20 -10.63 12.52
C PRO A 135 -29.72 -9.17 12.43
N PRO A 136 -30.26 -8.37 11.50
CA PRO A 136 -29.93 -6.94 11.38
C PRO A 136 -30.23 -6.11 12.64
N ALA A 137 -31.12 -6.59 13.51
CA ALA A 137 -31.45 -5.94 14.78
C ALA A 137 -30.32 -6.02 15.83
N CYS A 138 -29.31 -6.87 15.62
CA CYS A 138 -28.19 -6.99 16.55
C CYS A 138 -27.39 -5.67 16.60
N PRO A 139 -27.08 -5.11 17.79
CA PRO A 139 -26.39 -3.82 17.91
C PRO A 139 -25.03 -3.75 17.18
N MET A 140 -24.32 -4.89 17.08
CA MET A 140 -23.02 -4.98 16.41
C MET A 140 -23.12 -5.15 14.89
N TYR A 141 -24.29 -5.50 14.35
CA TYR A 141 -24.48 -5.79 12.94
C TYR A 141 -23.96 -4.69 12.00
N PRO A 142 -24.31 -3.39 12.16
CA PRO A 142 -23.81 -2.35 11.27
C PRO A 142 -22.29 -2.20 11.35
N THR A 143 -21.70 -2.33 12.54
CA THR A 143 -20.25 -2.21 12.74
C THR A 143 -19.50 -3.34 12.04
N CYS A 144 -19.95 -4.59 12.21
CA CYS A 144 -19.34 -5.75 11.58
C CYS A 144 -19.50 -5.75 10.05
N VAL A 145 -20.68 -5.41 9.54
CA VAL A 145 -20.92 -5.29 8.09
C VAL A 145 -20.06 -4.19 7.47
N THR A 146 -19.92 -3.05 8.15
CA THR A 146 -19.03 -1.97 7.71
C THR A 146 -17.57 -2.45 7.70
N PHE A 147 -17.14 -3.20 8.71
CA PHE A 147 -15.78 -3.74 8.78
C PHE A 147 -15.46 -4.69 7.62
N ALA A 148 -16.39 -5.56 7.28
CA ALA A 148 -16.25 -6.43 6.14
C ALA A 148 -16.14 -5.65 4.81
N TRP A 149 -16.94 -4.60 4.62
CA TRP A 149 -16.85 -3.77 3.41
C TRP A 149 -15.55 -2.98 3.32
N VAL A 150 -15.07 -2.40 4.43
CA VAL A 150 -13.77 -1.72 4.49
C VAL A 150 -12.64 -2.71 4.17
N SER A 151 -12.69 -3.92 4.74
CA SER A 151 -11.72 -4.98 4.46
C SER A 151 -11.74 -5.43 3.00
N LEU A 152 -12.94 -5.60 2.41
CA LEU A 152 -13.08 -5.92 0.99
C LEU A 152 -12.48 -4.86 0.08
N ASN A 153 -12.68 -3.59 0.42
CA ASN A 153 -12.09 -2.49 -0.33
C ASN A 153 -10.56 -2.48 -0.23
N ALA A 154 -10.00 -2.78 0.95
CA ALA A 154 -8.55 -2.92 1.12
C ALA A 154 -7.98 -4.08 0.32
N TRP A 155 -8.58 -5.27 0.37
CA TRP A 155 -8.10 -6.41 -0.41
C TRP A 155 -8.22 -6.19 -1.92
N PHE A 156 -9.25 -5.46 -2.37
CA PHE A 156 -9.35 -5.04 -3.75
C PHE A 156 -8.17 -4.16 -4.16
N TRP A 157 -7.89 -3.08 -3.41
CA TRP A 157 -6.77 -2.19 -3.74
C TRP A 157 -5.40 -2.86 -3.61
N SER A 158 -5.23 -3.77 -2.64
CA SER A 158 -4.05 -4.62 -2.53
C SER A 158 -3.86 -5.51 -3.75
N THR A 159 -4.93 -6.15 -4.23
CA THR A 159 -4.89 -6.95 -5.46
C THR A 159 -4.50 -6.10 -6.67
N VAL A 160 -5.09 -4.91 -6.80
CA VAL A 160 -4.79 -3.98 -7.90
C VAL A 160 -3.34 -3.49 -7.84
N PHE A 161 -2.84 -3.13 -6.65
CA PHE A 161 -1.46 -2.69 -6.44
C PHE A 161 -0.43 -3.76 -6.79
N HIS A 162 -0.59 -4.99 -6.28
CA HIS A 162 0.33 -6.09 -6.60
C HIS A 162 0.21 -6.56 -8.07
N THR A 163 -0.94 -6.33 -8.70
CA THR A 163 -1.06 -6.51 -10.15
C THR A 163 -0.27 -5.44 -10.89
N ARG A 164 -0.48 -4.18 -10.55
CA ARG A 164 0.18 -3.04 -11.18
C ARG A 164 0.50 -1.95 -10.17
N ASP A 165 1.79 -1.78 -9.92
CA ASP A 165 2.30 -0.75 -9.04
C ASP A 165 2.36 0.61 -9.74
N THR A 166 1.64 1.58 -9.21
CA THR A 166 1.69 2.97 -9.60
C THR A 166 1.58 3.82 -8.34
N ALA A 167 2.00 5.08 -8.41
CA ALA A 167 1.86 6.01 -7.28
C ALA A 167 0.41 6.15 -6.76
N LEU A 168 -0.60 5.90 -7.61
CA LEU A 168 -2.00 5.90 -7.19
C LEU A 168 -2.38 4.59 -6.49
N THR A 169 -2.06 3.45 -7.10
CA THR A 169 -2.44 2.14 -6.56
C THR A 169 -1.72 1.85 -5.24
N GLU A 170 -0.46 2.28 -5.09
CA GLU A 170 0.30 2.23 -3.84
C GLU A 170 -0.38 3.03 -2.71
N LYS A 171 -0.77 4.28 -2.99
CA LYS A 171 -1.48 5.12 -2.01
C LYS A 171 -2.78 4.49 -1.57
N LEU A 172 -3.56 3.98 -2.52
CA LEU A 172 -4.87 3.41 -2.22
C LEU A 172 -4.76 2.10 -1.42
N ASP A 173 -3.79 1.23 -1.74
CA ASP A 173 -3.51 0.05 -0.93
C ASP A 173 -3.22 0.43 0.54
N TYR A 174 -2.29 1.38 0.74
CA TYR A 174 -1.88 1.79 2.09
C TYR A 174 -2.98 2.51 2.86
N PHE A 175 -3.72 3.41 2.22
CA PHE A 175 -4.80 4.14 2.88
C PHE A 175 -5.95 3.21 3.27
N CYS A 176 -6.27 2.23 2.43
CA CYS A 176 -7.29 1.23 2.76
C CYS A 176 -6.81 0.27 3.85
N ALA A 177 -5.52 -0.11 3.87
CA ALA A 177 -4.94 -0.85 4.99
C ALA A 177 -5.04 -0.08 6.31
N SER A 178 -4.75 1.23 6.31
CA SER A 178 -4.95 2.09 7.49
C SER A 178 -6.40 2.15 7.94
N ALA A 179 -7.35 2.21 7.01
CA ALA A 179 -8.77 2.17 7.34
C ALA A 179 -9.16 0.85 8.01
N VAL A 180 -8.62 -0.29 7.56
CA VAL A 180 -8.85 -1.61 8.18
C VAL A 180 -8.29 -1.65 9.61
N VAL A 181 -7.05 -1.19 9.82
CA VAL A 181 -6.42 -1.15 11.15
C VAL A 181 -7.26 -0.30 12.12
N LEU A 182 -7.58 0.95 11.74
CA LEU A 182 -8.37 1.84 12.58
C LEU A 182 -9.77 1.30 12.87
N HIS A 183 -10.41 0.68 11.88
CA HIS A 183 -11.73 0.09 12.08
C HIS A 183 -11.68 -1.19 12.94
N SER A 184 -10.58 -1.94 12.91
CA SER A 184 -10.38 -3.08 13.81
C SER A 184 -10.29 -2.63 15.29
N VAL A 185 -9.57 -1.53 15.55
CA VAL A 185 -9.51 -0.89 16.87
C VAL A 185 -10.91 -0.41 17.29
N TYR A 186 -11.62 0.27 16.38
CA TYR A 186 -13.00 0.70 16.63
C TYR A 186 -13.90 -0.48 16.99
N LEU A 187 -13.89 -1.54 16.19
CA LEU A 187 -14.68 -2.75 16.40
C LEU A 187 -14.43 -3.36 17.79
N CYS A 188 -13.16 -3.43 18.20
CA CYS A 188 -12.77 -3.89 19.53
C CYS A 188 -13.38 -3.03 20.65
N CYS A 189 -13.32 -1.69 20.51
CA CYS A 189 -13.92 -0.76 21.47
C CYS A 189 -15.45 -0.85 21.52
N VAL A 190 -16.13 -0.99 20.37
CA VAL A 190 -17.60 -1.17 20.35
C VAL A 190 -17.97 -2.47 21.06
N ARG A 191 -17.25 -3.56 20.80
CA ARG A 191 -17.50 -4.87 21.42
C ARG A 191 -17.33 -4.85 22.95
N THR A 192 -16.38 -4.06 23.46
CA THR A 192 -16.06 -4.01 24.90
C THR A 192 -16.88 -2.99 25.67
N LEU A 193 -17.12 -1.80 25.11
CA LEU A 193 -17.69 -0.65 25.83
C LEU A 193 -18.97 -0.08 25.19
N GLY A 194 -19.30 -0.47 23.96
CA GLY A 194 -20.26 0.25 23.13
C GLY A 194 -21.70 0.21 23.61
N LEU A 195 -22.12 -0.89 24.24
CA LEU A 195 -23.46 -0.99 24.82
C LEU A 195 -23.61 -0.15 26.10
N GLN A 196 -22.52 0.06 26.85
CA GLN A 196 -22.54 0.79 28.11
C GLN A 196 -22.33 2.30 27.92
N ARG A 197 -21.56 2.71 26.91
CA ARG A 197 -21.17 4.12 26.68
C ARG A 197 -21.28 4.54 25.21
N PRO A 198 -22.49 4.62 24.63
CA PRO A 198 -22.69 4.89 23.21
C PRO A 198 -22.19 6.28 22.77
N ALA A 199 -22.30 7.29 23.64
CA ALA A 199 -21.79 8.63 23.36
C ALA A 199 -20.25 8.64 23.22
N LEU A 200 -19.54 7.94 24.12
CA LEU A 200 -18.08 7.84 24.10
C LEU A 200 -17.61 7.12 22.84
N ILE A 201 -18.26 6.02 22.45
CA ILE A 201 -17.96 5.32 21.20
C ILE A 201 -18.22 6.20 19.96
N SER A 202 -19.25 7.04 19.98
CA SER A 202 -19.52 7.96 18.87
C SER A 202 -18.44 9.03 18.74
N ILE A 203 -17.98 9.59 19.85
CA ILE A 203 -16.84 10.53 19.89
C ILE A 203 -15.57 9.84 19.41
N PHE A 204 -15.30 8.63 19.89
CA PHE A 204 -14.13 7.86 19.48
C PHE A 204 -14.14 7.55 17.98
N ARG A 205 -15.29 7.14 17.42
CA ARG A 205 -15.46 6.96 15.97
C ARG A 205 -15.11 8.24 15.21
N ALA A 206 -15.65 9.39 15.63
CA ALA A 206 -15.38 10.67 14.97
C ALA A 206 -13.88 11.03 15.04
N PHE A 207 -13.23 10.76 16.17
CA PHE A 207 -11.79 10.95 16.34
C PHE A 207 -10.98 10.07 15.37
N LEU A 208 -11.29 8.77 15.24
CA LEU A 208 -10.57 7.88 14.31
C LEU A 208 -10.77 8.28 12.85
N LEU A 209 -11.98 8.72 12.47
CA LEU A 209 -12.25 9.21 11.12
C LEU A 209 -11.49 10.51 10.82
N LEU A 210 -11.45 11.44 11.77
CA LEU A 210 -10.67 12.66 11.65
C LEU A 210 -9.19 12.35 11.54
N PHE A 211 -8.68 11.44 12.38
CA PHE A 211 -7.30 10.98 12.31
C PHE A 211 -6.97 10.39 10.94
N LEU A 212 -7.80 9.49 10.42
CA LEU A 212 -7.61 8.89 9.09
C LEU A 212 -7.61 9.96 8.00
N ALA A 213 -8.54 10.92 8.06
CA ALA A 213 -8.60 12.02 7.11
C ALA A 213 -7.31 12.85 7.15
N CYS A 214 -6.84 13.24 8.34
CA CYS A 214 -5.58 13.97 8.50
C CYS A 214 -4.36 13.17 7.99
N HIS A 215 -4.30 11.87 8.30
CA HIS A 215 -3.23 10.96 7.83
C HIS A 215 -3.18 10.88 6.30
N VAL A 216 -4.34 10.64 5.67
CA VAL A 216 -4.47 10.60 4.21
C VAL A 216 -4.15 11.96 3.57
N SER A 217 -4.65 13.05 4.14
CA SER A 217 -4.35 14.41 3.66
C SER A 217 -2.86 14.74 3.74
N TYR A 218 -2.19 14.39 4.84
CA TYR A 218 -0.74 14.59 5.00
C TYR A 218 0.05 13.81 3.94
N LEU A 219 -0.21 12.51 3.81
CA LEU A 219 0.49 11.64 2.85
C LEU A 219 0.17 11.96 1.39
N THR A 220 -0.97 12.62 1.12
CA THR A 220 -1.35 13.03 -0.23
C THR A 220 -0.82 14.41 -0.61
N LEU A 221 -0.92 15.40 0.28
CA LEU A 221 -0.69 16.81 -0.01
C LEU A 221 0.71 17.31 0.37
N VAL A 222 1.35 16.69 1.36
CA VAL A 222 2.66 17.14 1.86
C VAL A 222 3.78 16.28 1.30
N ARG A 223 3.85 15.03 1.74
CA ARG A 223 4.86 14.07 1.29
C ARG A 223 4.38 12.66 1.56
N PHE A 224 4.39 11.84 0.51
CA PHE A 224 4.18 10.42 0.68
C PHE A 224 5.47 9.79 1.23
N ASP A 225 5.43 9.35 2.49
CA ASP A 225 6.54 8.67 3.15
C ASP A 225 6.09 7.29 3.63
N TYR A 226 6.63 6.25 3.00
CA TYR A 226 6.31 4.87 3.32
C TYR A 226 6.69 4.48 4.75
N GLY A 227 7.85 4.93 5.23
CA GLY A 227 8.34 4.63 6.57
C GLY A 227 7.42 5.21 7.64
N TYR A 228 6.99 6.46 7.45
CA TYR A 228 5.97 7.08 8.28
C TYR A 228 4.65 6.30 8.25
N ASN A 229 4.16 5.93 7.06
CA ASN A 229 2.91 5.18 6.94
C ASN A 229 2.97 3.84 7.69
N MET A 230 4.07 3.10 7.57
CA MET A 230 4.27 1.83 8.27
C MET A 230 4.36 2.02 9.79
N ALA A 231 5.11 3.03 10.25
CA ALA A 231 5.23 3.34 11.67
C ALA A 231 3.88 3.74 12.28
N ALA A 232 3.11 4.59 11.59
CA ALA A 232 1.78 5.00 12.01
C ALA A 232 0.84 3.79 12.13
N ASN A 233 0.76 2.92 11.10
CA ASN A 233 -0.10 1.73 11.15
C ASN A 233 0.28 0.75 12.26
N THR A 234 1.59 0.54 12.47
CA THR A 234 2.09 -0.36 13.53
C THR A 234 1.85 0.20 14.93
N ALA A 235 1.87 1.53 15.11
CA ALA A 235 1.58 2.16 16.39
C ALA A 235 0.07 2.18 16.73
N MET A 236 -0.79 2.15 15.70
CA MET A 236 -2.24 2.17 15.85
C MET A 236 -2.86 0.79 16.12
N GLY A 237 -2.32 -0.26 15.49
CA GLY A 237 -2.79 -1.65 15.61
C GLY A 237 -2.09 -2.42 16.72
#